data_AF-A0A1S1Q7F0-F1
#
_entry.id   AF-A0A1S1Q7F0-F1
#
_cell.length_a   1.000
_cell.length_b   1.000
_cell.length_c   1.000
_cell.angle_alpha   90.00
_cell.angle_beta   90.00
_cell.angle_gamma   90.00
#
_symmetry.space_group_name_H-M   'P 1'
#
loop_
_entity.id
_entity.type
_entity.pdbx_description
1 polymer ?
#
loop_
_entity_poly.entity_id
_entity_poly.type
_entity_poly.pdbx_seq_one_letter_code
_entity_poly.pdbx_strand_id
1 'polypeptide(L)'
;MITLDGVGKRYPDGTVAVADLSFAVATGELMCLVGPSGCGKTTVIRMINRLVEPTSGRITVDGEDVVRSDPVRLRRRIGYVIQQVGLFPHQTVFANVATVPRLLGWSRSRTRERVRALLELVGLDPGTVSVRYPRELSGGQQQRVGVARALAADPPVLLMDEPFSAIDPIARDRLQVEFLRLQREIRKTVVFVTHDLAEAVRLGDRVAVLGQGGRLEQLDTPAQVLGAPASPFVADFTGADRMLLRLSVTPLRRADLTDPADPAEWANALAGVEVGASLREALAVMLATGDGRVEVRERGTPVGVLTPSTLHAALRRSLAADQENG
;
A
#
# COMPACT_ATOMS: atom_id res chain seq x y z
N MET A 1 -6.99 5.30 -14.73
CA MET A 1 -6.39 6.59 -14.30
C MET A 1 -7.37 7.37 -13.45
N ILE A 2 -6.94 7.94 -12.33
CA ILE A 2 -7.74 8.84 -11.48
C ILE A 2 -7.07 10.20 -11.48
N THR A 3 -7.84 11.28 -11.63
CA THR A 3 -7.31 12.66 -11.60
C THR A 3 -8.15 13.51 -10.67
N LEU A 4 -7.47 14.27 -9.81
CA LEU A 4 -8.01 15.34 -9.00
C LEU A 4 -7.42 16.64 -9.50
N ASP A 5 -8.28 17.60 -9.84
CA ASP A 5 -7.90 18.92 -10.35
C ASP A 5 -8.64 20.00 -9.55
N GLY A 6 -7.89 20.76 -8.75
CA GLY A 6 -8.43 21.86 -7.96
C GLY A 6 -9.42 21.44 -6.85
N VAL A 7 -9.34 20.18 -6.39
CA VAL A 7 -10.45 19.56 -5.64
C VAL A 7 -10.51 20.09 -4.21
N GLY A 8 -11.68 20.58 -3.83
CA GLY A 8 -11.95 21.06 -2.47
C GLY A 8 -13.19 20.43 -1.85
N LYS A 9 -13.20 20.33 -0.53
CA LYS A 9 -14.36 19.95 0.27
C LYS A 9 -14.48 20.81 1.52
N ARG A 10 -15.58 21.55 1.57
CA ARG A 10 -16.08 22.25 2.76
C ARG A 10 -17.40 21.62 3.21
N TYR A 11 -17.51 21.32 4.50
CA TYR A 11 -18.75 20.85 5.12
C TYR A 11 -19.64 22.04 5.55
N PRO A 12 -20.96 21.83 5.75
CA PRO A 12 -21.89 22.92 6.09
C PRO A 12 -21.58 23.65 7.39
N ASP A 13 -20.87 23.01 8.31
CA ASP A 13 -20.37 23.56 9.58
C ASP A 13 -19.17 24.51 9.41
N GLY A 14 -18.69 24.69 8.17
CA GLY A 14 -17.52 25.50 7.84
C GLY A 14 -16.21 24.73 7.79
N THR A 15 -16.18 23.48 8.25
CA THR A 15 -14.98 22.64 8.29
C THR A 15 -14.43 22.41 6.88
N VAL A 16 -13.16 22.78 6.66
CA VAL A 16 -12.43 22.51 5.41
C VAL A 16 -11.71 21.18 5.55
N ALA A 17 -12.27 20.13 4.95
CA ALA A 17 -11.66 18.81 4.99
C ALA A 17 -10.63 18.60 3.88
N VAL A 18 -10.82 19.27 2.74
CA VAL A 18 -9.87 19.33 1.62
C VAL A 18 -9.90 20.75 1.06
N ALA A 19 -8.76 21.42 0.98
CA ALA A 19 -8.71 22.82 0.55
C ALA A 19 -8.64 22.93 -0.98
N ASP A 20 -7.50 22.53 -1.54
CA ASP A 20 -7.19 22.55 -2.97
C ASP A 20 -6.20 21.41 -3.22
N LEU A 21 -6.70 20.30 -3.78
CA LEU A 21 -5.95 19.07 -3.94
C LEU A 21 -5.90 18.68 -5.42
N SER A 22 -4.69 18.64 -5.96
CA SER A 22 -4.43 18.28 -7.35
C SER A 22 -3.37 17.19 -7.42
N PHE A 23 -3.72 16.03 -8.00
CA PHE A 23 -2.79 14.96 -8.33
C PHE A 23 -3.45 13.95 -9.28
N ALA A 24 -2.63 13.08 -9.87
CA ALA A 24 -3.10 11.97 -10.69
C ALA A 24 -2.51 10.64 -10.23
N VAL A 25 -3.34 9.60 -10.31
CA VAL A 25 -3.00 8.20 -10.13
C VAL A 25 -3.04 7.53 -11.50
N ALA A 26 -1.88 7.15 -12.01
CA ALA A 26 -1.73 6.46 -13.27
C ALA A 26 -2.41 5.09 -13.25
N THR A 27 -2.77 4.59 -14.43
CA THR A 27 -3.37 3.26 -14.54
C THR A 27 -2.39 2.20 -14.06
N GLY A 28 -2.81 1.36 -13.12
CA GLY A 28 -1.98 0.30 -12.54
C GLY A 28 -1.04 0.74 -11.42
N GLU A 29 -1.04 2.03 -11.07
CA GLU A 29 -0.28 2.58 -9.94
C GLU A 29 -0.98 2.28 -8.61
N LEU A 30 -0.19 1.92 -7.60
CA LEU A 30 -0.58 1.92 -6.19
C LEU A 30 -0.09 3.22 -5.54
N MET A 31 -1.01 4.18 -5.42
CA MET A 31 -0.75 5.43 -4.70
C MET A 31 -1.19 5.33 -3.24
N CYS A 32 -0.25 5.52 -2.32
CA CYS A 32 -0.54 5.62 -0.90
C CYS A 32 -0.84 7.06 -0.49
N LEU A 33 -1.92 7.30 0.23
CA LEU A 33 -2.21 8.57 0.89
C LEU A 33 -1.90 8.42 2.39
N VAL A 34 -0.97 9.23 2.88
CA VAL A 34 -0.55 9.24 4.29
C VAL A 34 -0.73 10.62 4.90
N GLY A 35 -0.77 10.68 6.22
CA GLY A 35 -0.85 11.94 6.96
C GLY A 35 -1.55 11.75 8.31
N PRO A 36 -1.59 12.79 9.16
CA PRO A 36 -2.20 12.72 10.48
C PRO A 36 -3.68 12.32 10.46
N SER A 37 -4.21 11.84 11.58
CA SER A 37 -5.65 11.62 11.72
C SER A 37 -6.43 12.91 11.47
N GLY A 38 -7.53 12.82 10.73
CA GLY A 38 -8.37 13.99 10.42
C GLY A 38 -7.87 14.90 9.28
N CYS A 39 -6.72 14.61 8.66
CA CYS A 39 -6.16 15.45 7.60
C CYS A 39 -6.93 15.44 6.26
N GLY A 40 -7.96 14.60 6.10
CA GLY A 40 -8.81 14.59 4.89
C GLY A 40 -8.68 13.36 3.99
N LYS A 41 -7.75 12.43 4.25
CA LYS A 41 -7.56 11.16 3.49
C LYS A 41 -8.85 10.42 3.13
N THR A 42 -9.64 10.07 4.15
CA THR A 42 -10.92 9.38 3.98
C THR A 42 -11.93 10.22 3.19
N THR A 43 -11.91 11.55 3.36
CA THR A 43 -12.75 12.47 2.56
C THR A 43 -12.36 12.42 1.09
N VAL A 44 -11.06 12.38 0.76
CA VAL A 44 -10.56 12.25 -0.62
C VAL A 44 -11.07 10.97 -1.26
N ILE A 45 -10.89 9.82 -0.61
CA ILE A 45 -11.40 8.53 -1.12
C ILE A 45 -12.93 8.56 -1.29
N ARG A 46 -13.67 9.13 -0.33
CA ARG A 46 -15.14 9.26 -0.42
C ARG A 46 -15.57 10.14 -1.59
N MET A 47 -14.78 11.16 -1.95
CA MET A 47 -15.05 12.00 -3.12
C MET A 47 -14.79 11.26 -4.43
N ILE A 48 -13.71 10.48 -4.53
CA ILE A 48 -13.43 9.64 -5.70
C ILE A 48 -14.58 8.66 -5.95
N ASN A 49 -15.11 8.03 -4.90
CA ASN A 49 -16.26 7.11 -5.00
C ASN A 49 -17.64 7.82 -5.07
N ARG A 50 -17.65 9.16 -5.08
CA ARG A 50 -18.84 10.03 -5.01
C ARG A 50 -19.81 9.63 -3.90
N LEU A 51 -19.29 9.26 -2.72
CA LEU A 51 -20.08 9.16 -1.48
C LEU A 51 -20.28 10.53 -0.85
N VAL A 52 -19.33 11.43 -1.09
CA VAL A 52 -19.38 12.84 -0.75
C VAL A 52 -19.06 13.60 -2.04
N GLU A 53 -19.84 14.60 -2.39
CA GLU A 53 -19.51 15.43 -3.56
C GLU A 53 -18.48 16.50 -3.20
N PRO A 54 -17.51 16.78 -4.09
CA PRO A 54 -16.58 17.88 -3.90
C PRO A 54 -17.34 19.22 -3.91
N THR A 55 -16.86 20.19 -3.13
CA THR A 55 -17.38 21.57 -3.13
C THR A 55 -16.81 22.39 -4.29
N SER A 56 -15.61 22.04 -4.76
CA SER A 56 -14.92 22.70 -5.87
C SER A 56 -13.99 21.72 -6.59
N GLY A 57 -13.55 22.11 -7.79
CA GLY A 57 -12.66 21.30 -8.61
C GLY A 57 -13.38 20.16 -9.34
N ARG A 58 -12.58 19.24 -9.87
CA ARG A 58 -13.03 18.14 -10.71
C ARG A 58 -12.30 16.86 -10.34
N ILE A 59 -13.04 15.76 -10.24
CA ILE A 59 -12.48 14.42 -10.10
C ILE A 59 -12.92 13.59 -11.30
N THR A 60 -11.95 12.93 -11.96
CA THR A 60 -12.24 11.99 -13.04
C THR A 60 -11.71 10.60 -12.72
N VAL A 61 -12.47 9.57 -13.06
CA VAL A 61 -12.04 8.17 -13.02
C VAL A 61 -12.18 7.61 -14.44
N ASP A 62 -11.07 7.16 -15.00
CA ASP A 62 -10.94 6.70 -16.39
C ASP A 62 -11.49 7.71 -17.42
N GLY A 63 -11.22 8.98 -17.18
CA GLY A 63 -11.64 10.11 -18.04
C GLY A 63 -13.08 10.56 -17.82
N GLU A 64 -13.88 9.83 -17.03
CA GLU A 64 -15.25 10.23 -16.71
C GLU A 64 -15.32 11.07 -15.43
N ASP A 65 -16.00 12.20 -15.47
CA ASP A 65 -16.27 13.05 -14.30
C ASP A 65 -17.22 12.35 -13.32
N VAL A 66 -16.77 12.16 -12.08
CA VAL A 66 -17.52 11.40 -11.06
C VAL A 66 -18.86 12.05 -10.72
N VAL A 67 -18.97 13.39 -10.75
CA VAL A 67 -20.20 14.13 -10.42
C VAL A 67 -21.23 14.01 -11.55
N ARG A 68 -20.75 13.89 -12.79
CA ARG A 68 -21.61 13.74 -13.98
C ARG A 68 -22.02 12.28 -14.23
N SER A 69 -21.27 11.30 -13.73
CA SER A 69 -21.56 9.88 -13.91
C SER A 69 -22.65 9.38 -12.95
N ASP A 70 -23.42 8.37 -13.36
CA ASP A 70 -24.37 7.70 -12.47
C ASP A 70 -23.63 7.08 -11.25
N PRO A 71 -24.00 7.43 -10.01
CA PRO A 71 -23.28 6.99 -8.82
C PRO A 71 -23.30 5.47 -8.63
N VAL A 72 -24.38 4.79 -9.05
CA VAL A 72 -24.51 3.34 -8.91
C VAL A 72 -23.56 2.63 -9.87
N ARG A 73 -23.51 3.04 -11.14
CA ARG A 73 -22.58 2.53 -12.15
C ARG A 73 -21.13 2.81 -11.77
N LEU A 74 -20.83 4.02 -11.30
CA LEU A 74 -19.49 4.37 -10.81
C LEU A 74 -19.04 3.41 -9.71
N ARG A 75 -19.83 3.28 -8.65
CA ARG A 75 -19.50 2.44 -7.49
C ARG A 75 -19.43 0.94 -7.81
N ARG A 76 -20.12 0.47 -8.85
CA ARG A 76 -20.01 -0.93 -9.30
C ARG A 76 -18.70 -1.22 -10.04
N ARG A 77 -18.04 -0.20 -10.59
CA ARG A 77 -16.72 -0.31 -11.25
C ARG A 77 -15.54 -0.08 -10.28
N ILE A 78 -15.81 0.33 -9.05
CA ILE A 78 -14.80 0.61 -8.03
C ILE A 78 -14.95 -0.41 -6.90
N GLY A 79 -13.88 -1.13 -6.58
CA GLY A 79 -13.83 -1.90 -5.34
C GLY A 79 -13.49 -0.97 -4.19
N TYR A 80 -14.33 -0.91 -3.17
CA TYR A 80 -14.11 -0.03 -2.02
C TYR A 80 -14.01 -0.82 -0.71
N VAL A 81 -12.83 -0.78 -0.09
CA VAL A 81 -12.61 -1.23 1.28
C VAL A 81 -12.78 -0.02 2.21
N ILE A 82 -13.78 -0.09 3.06
CA ILE A 82 -14.19 0.98 3.98
C ILE A 82 -13.56 0.74 5.36
N GLN A 83 -13.18 1.81 6.06
CA GLN A 83 -12.52 1.75 7.38
C GLN A 83 -13.34 0.96 8.43
N GLN A 84 -14.67 1.11 8.42
CA GLN A 84 -15.57 0.18 9.11
C GLN A 84 -15.97 -0.89 8.10
N VAL A 85 -15.61 -2.15 8.37
CA VAL A 85 -15.74 -3.31 7.45
C VAL A 85 -17.02 -3.29 6.58
N GLY A 86 -18.12 -2.80 7.16
CA GLY A 86 -19.30 -2.42 6.39
C GLY A 86 -20.00 -3.63 5.78
N LEU A 87 -19.86 -4.80 6.42
CA LEU A 87 -20.56 -6.02 6.04
C LEU A 87 -22.04 -5.89 6.39
N PHE A 88 -22.90 -6.51 5.58
CA PHE A 88 -24.31 -6.63 5.88
C PHE A 88 -24.49 -7.66 7.00
N PRO A 89 -24.93 -7.24 8.21
CA PRO A 89 -24.92 -8.10 9.39
C PRO A 89 -25.94 -9.24 9.30
N HIS A 90 -26.99 -9.04 8.50
CA HIS A 90 -28.06 -10.00 8.25
C HIS A 90 -27.75 -10.96 7.09
N GLN A 91 -26.56 -10.88 6.49
CA GLN A 91 -26.14 -11.74 5.40
C GLN A 91 -24.93 -12.58 5.81
N THR A 92 -24.81 -13.79 5.26
CA THR A 92 -23.63 -14.62 5.47
C THR A 92 -22.39 -14.02 4.80
N VAL A 93 -21.21 -14.51 5.14
CA VAL A 93 -19.95 -14.15 4.47
C VAL A 93 -20.03 -14.38 2.97
N PHE A 94 -20.55 -15.53 2.55
CA PHE A 94 -20.74 -15.82 1.13
C PHE A 94 -21.62 -14.77 0.46
N ALA A 95 -22.75 -14.41 1.06
CA ALA A 95 -23.66 -13.41 0.50
C ALA A 95 -23.03 -12.01 0.47
N ASN A 96 -22.25 -11.64 1.48
CA ASN A 96 -21.49 -10.39 1.52
C ASN A 96 -20.52 -10.30 0.34
N VAL A 97 -19.63 -11.30 0.16
CA VAL A 97 -18.64 -11.30 -0.93
C VAL A 97 -19.33 -11.42 -2.30
N ALA A 98 -20.40 -12.21 -2.40
CA ALA A 98 -21.16 -12.39 -3.63
C ALA A 98 -22.03 -11.18 -4.04
N THR A 99 -22.14 -10.14 -3.20
CA THR A 99 -23.09 -9.04 -3.42
C THR A 99 -22.87 -8.35 -4.76
N VAL A 100 -21.65 -7.87 -5.05
CA VAL A 100 -21.37 -7.13 -6.29
C VAL A 100 -21.45 -8.03 -7.53
N PRO A 101 -20.87 -9.25 -7.55
CA PRO A 101 -21.07 -10.20 -8.67
C PRO A 101 -22.55 -10.44 -9.01
N ARG A 102 -23.42 -10.58 -7.99
CA ARG A 102 -24.87 -10.75 -8.21
C ARG A 102 -25.52 -9.51 -8.79
N LEU A 103 -25.16 -8.32 -8.31
CA LEU A 103 -25.66 -7.04 -8.87
C LEU A 103 -25.21 -6.81 -10.32
N LEU A 104 -24.09 -7.41 -10.73
CA LEU A 104 -23.60 -7.43 -12.10
C LEU A 104 -24.16 -8.59 -12.94
N GLY A 105 -25.07 -9.40 -12.39
CA GLY A 105 -25.73 -10.48 -13.11
C GLY A 105 -24.83 -11.71 -13.40
N TRP A 106 -23.76 -11.91 -12.63
CA TRP A 106 -22.91 -13.09 -12.81
C TRP A 106 -23.68 -14.39 -12.52
N SER A 107 -23.32 -15.46 -13.23
CA SER A 107 -23.90 -16.78 -12.97
C SER A 107 -23.60 -17.26 -11.55
N ARG A 108 -24.50 -18.10 -11.00
CA ARG A 108 -24.32 -18.67 -9.65
C ARG A 108 -23.01 -19.47 -9.53
N SER A 109 -22.65 -20.22 -10.58
CA SER A 109 -21.41 -21.02 -10.61
C SER A 109 -20.18 -20.13 -10.54
N ARG A 110 -20.08 -19.15 -11.46
CA ARG A 110 -18.97 -18.18 -11.51
C ARG A 110 -18.83 -17.42 -10.20
N THR A 111 -19.95 -16.98 -9.61
CA THR A 111 -19.95 -16.27 -8.34
C THR A 111 -19.41 -17.15 -7.22
N ARG A 112 -19.83 -18.42 -7.16
CA ARG A 112 -19.39 -19.35 -6.11
C ARG A 112 -17.89 -19.62 -6.17
N GLU A 113 -17.37 -19.88 -7.37
CA GLU A 113 -15.95 -20.10 -7.60
C GLU A 113 -15.12 -18.86 -7.22
N ARG A 114 -15.55 -17.67 -7.66
CA ARG A 114 -14.87 -16.42 -7.31
C ARG A 114 -14.85 -16.16 -5.82
N VAL A 115 -15.97 -16.37 -5.12
CA VAL A 115 -16.03 -16.19 -3.66
C VAL A 115 -15.08 -17.16 -2.95
N ARG A 116 -15.06 -18.43 -3.37
CA ARG A 116 -14.15 -19.44 -2.80
C ARG A 116 -12.69 -19.01 -2.93
N ALA A 117 -12.27 -18.64 -4.15
CA ALA A 117 -10.91 -18.21 -4.43
C ALA A 117 -10.52 -16.96 -3.61
N LEU A 118 -11.43 -16.00 -3.45
CA LEU A 118 -11.16 -14.78 -2.68
C LEU A 118 -11.07 -15.03 -1.17
N LEU A 119 -11.88 -15.95 -0.63
CA LEU A 119 -11.77 -16.33 0.77
C LEU A 119 -10.44 -17.03 1.06
N GLU A 120 -10.02 -17.95 0.20
CA GLU A 120 -8.72 -18.61 0.28
C GLU A 120 -7.57 -17.60 0.22
N LEU A 121 -7.64 -16.65 -0.70
CA LEU A 121 -6.68 -15.57 -0.89
C LEU A 121 -6.52 -14.69 0.37
N VAL A 122 -7.63 -14.37 1.04
CA VAL A 122 -7.56 -13.62 2.31
C VAL A 122 -7.28 -14.53 3.53
N GLY A 123 -6.94 -15.81 3.31
CA GLY A 123 -6.59 -16.76 4.37
C GLY A 123 -7.77 -17.16 5.25
N LEU A 124 -8.98 -17.24 4.68
CA LEU A 124 -10.18 -17.75 5.32
C LEU A 124 -10.62 -19.04 4.62
N ASP A 125 -10.86 -20.09 5.39
CA ASP A 125 -11.36 -21.35 4.83
C ASP A 125 -12.82 -21.17 4.33
N PRO A 126 -13.07 -21.28 3.02
CA PRO A 126 -14.40 -21.10 2.47
C PRO A 126 -15.37 -22.20 2.90
N GLY A 127 -14.90 -23.41 3.24
CA GLY A 127 -15.74 -24.52 3.67
C GLY A 127 -16.45 -24.25 5.00
N THR A 128 -15.78 -23.52 5.90
CA THR A 128 -16.29 -23.24 7.25
C THR A 128 -16.82 -21.82 7.42
N VAL A 129 -16.21 -20.82 6.78
CA VAL A 129 -16.52 -19.40 7.01
C VAL A 129 -17.68 -18.91 6.15
N SER A 130 -17.90 -19.48 4.97
CA SER A 130 -18.90 -18.99 4.00
C SER A 130 -20.32 -18.89 4.54
N VAL A 131 -20.71 -19.80 5.44
CA VAL A 131 -22.07 -19.88 6.02
C VAL A 131 -22.26 -19.02 7.25
N ARG A 132 -21.17 -18.51 7.84
CA ARG A 132 -21.21 -17.67 9.05
C ARG A 132 -21.71 -16.27 8.74
N TYR A 133 -22.23 -15.60 9.76
CA TYR A 133 -22.60 -14.19 9.76
C TYR A 133 -21.45 -13.32 10.30
N PRO A 134 -21.36 -12.04 9.93
CA PRO A 134 -20.31 -11.13 10.40
C PRO A 134 -20.12 -11.12 11.93
N ARG A 135 -21.21 -11.19 12.70
CA ARG A 135 -21.18 -11.22 14.18
C ARG A 135 -20.47 -12.45 14.77
N GLU A 136 -20.28 -13.50 13.98
CA GLU A 136 -19.63 -14.76 14.39
C GLU A 136 -18.14 -14.77 14.04
N LEU A 137 -17.61 -13.64 13.54
CA LEU A 137 -16.23 -13.47 13.12
C LEU A 137 -15.50 -12.48 14.03
N SER A 138 -14.20 -12.68 14.22
CA SER A 138 -13.34 -11.68 14.84
C SER A 138 -13.21 -10.42 13.97
N GLY A 139 -12.84 -9.28 14.55
CA GLY A 139 -12.66 -8.03 13.79
C GLY A 139 -11.71 -8.18 12.59
N GLY A 140 -10.58 -8.85 12.77
CA GLY A 140 -9.63 -9.13 11.68
C GLY A 140 -10.17 -10.10 10.62
N GLN A 141 -11.05 -11.05 10.98
CA GLN A 141 -11.75 -11.89 9.99
C GLN A 141 -12.78 -11.06 9.21
N GLN A 142 -13.54 -10.19 9.89
CA GLN A 142 -14.48 -9.30 9.22
C GLN A 142 -13.75 -8.41 8.20
N GLN A 143 -12.64 -7.77 8.60
CA GLN A 143 -11.85 -6.90 7.72
C GLN A 143 -11.37 -7.63 6.46
N ARG A 144 -10.87 -8.86 6.60
CA ARG A 144 -10.54 -9.75 5.47
C ARG A 144 -11.71 -10.04 4.54
N VAL A 145 -12.90 -10.30 5.08
CA VAL A 145 -14.12 -10.45 4.27
C VAL A 145 -14.47 -9.14 3.55
N GLY A 146 -14.25 -7.99 4.18
CA GLY A 146 -14.41 -6.67 3.56
C GLY A 146 -13.51 -6.48 2.33
N VAL A 147 -12.23 -6.86 2.46
CA VAL A 147 -11.26 -6.87 1.34
C VAL A 147 -11.72 -7.82 0.23
N ALA A 148 -12.09 -9.05 0.57
CA ALA A 148 -12.60 -10.03 -0.40
C ALA A 148 -13.83 -9.50 -1.17
N ARG A 149 -14.77 -8.84 -0.49
CA ARG A 149 -15.94 -8.23 -1.12
C ARG A 149 -15.58 -7.12 -2.11
N ALA A 150 -14.61 -6.26 -1.78
CA ALA A 150 -14.16 -5.20 -2.68
C ALA A 150 -13.51 -5.77 -3.96
N LEU A 151 -12.84 -6.92 -3.86
CA LEU A 151 -12.19 -7.62 -4.98
C LEU A 151 -13.14 -8.55 -5.78
N ALA A 152 -14.37 -8.76 -5.28
CA ALA A 152 -15.30 -9.76 -5.79
C ALA A 152 -15.62 -9.61 -7.28
N ALA A 153 -15.87 -8.38 -7.71
CA ALA A 153 -16.23 -8.05 -9.09
C ALA A 153 -15.03 -7.83 -10.02
N ASP A 154 -13.80 -8.06 -9.54
CA ASP A 154 -12.56 -7.77 -10.25
C ASP A 154 -12.46 -6.32 -10.83
N PRO A 155 -12.76 -5.29 -10.02
CA PRO A 155 -12.85 -3.92 -10.50
C PRO A 155 -11.48 -3.39 -10.99
N PRO A 156 -11.42 -2.51 -12.01
CA PRO A 156 -10.18 -1.89 -12.48
C PRO A 156 -9.55 -0.91 -11.47
N VAL A 157 -10.39 -0.35 -10.59
CA VAL A 157 -10.00 0.63 -9.56
C VAL A 157 -10.32 0.08 -8.18
N LEU A 158 -9.36 0.20 -7.25
CA LEU A 158 -9.51 -0.14 -5.85
C LEU A 158 -9.25 1.09 -4.98
N LEU A 159 -10.18 1.39 -4.09
CA LEU A 159 -10.02 2.37 -3.03
C LEU A 159 -9.97 1.61 -1.72
N MET A 160 -8.93 1.84 -0.92
CA MET A 160 -8.73 1.14 0.35
C MET A 160 -8.51 2.14 1.46
N ASP A 161 -9.41 2.16 2.44
CA ASP A 161 -9.39 3.08 3.58
C ASP A 161 -9.01 2.31 4.85
N GLU A 162 -7.74 2.35 5.23
CA GLU A 162 -7.13 1.59 6.33
C GLU A 162 -7.47 0.09 6.32
N PRO A 163 -7.20 -0.63 5.22
CA PRO A 163 -7.70 -1.98 5.03
C PRO A 163 -7.10 -3.01 5.99
N PHE A 164 -5.99 -2.71 6.67
CA PHE A 164 -5.28 -3.66 7.53
C PHE A 164 -5.13 -3.22 9.00
N SER A 165 -5.76 -2.10 9.40
CA SER A 165 -5.58 -1.49 10.73
C SER A 165 -6.03 -2.38 11.89
N ALA A 166 -7.10 -3.16 11.75
CA ALA A 166 -7.64 -4.03 12.79
C ALA A 166 -7.21 -5.51 12.65
N ILE A 167 -6.16 -5.77 11.86
CA ILE A 167 -5.57 -7.09 11.65
C ILE A 167 -4.31 -7.22 12.51
N ASP A 168 -4.13 -8.38 13.14
CA ASP A 168 -2.92 -8.69 13.92
C ASP A 168 -1.66 -8.67 13.03
N PRO A 169 -0.46 -8.40 13.59
CA PRO A 169 0.75 -8.18 12.79
C PRO A 169 1.10 -9.33 11.84
N ILE A 170 0.93 -10.59 12.25
CA ILE A 170 1.31 -11.76 11.44
C ILE A 170 0.35 -11.90 10.26
N ALA A 171 -0.96 -11.82 10.51
CA ALA A 171 -1.95 -11.89 9.44
C ALA A 171 -1.89 -10.67 8.52
N ARG A 172 -1.59 -9.49 9.05
CA ARG A 172 -1.38 -8.25 8.29
C ARG A 172 -0.25 -8.40 7.29
N ASP A 173 0.91 -8.88 7.75
CA ASP A 173 2.09 -9.09 6.91
C ASP A 173 1.79 -10.03 5.74
N ARG A 174 1.17 -11.18 6.05
CA ARG A 174 0.77 -12.16 5.03
C ARG A 174 -0.20 -11.57 3.99
N LEU A 175 -1.18 -10.78 4.42
CA LEU A 175 -2.13 -10.13 3.50
C LEU A 175 -1.47 -9.07 2.65
N GLN A 176 -0.55 -8.28 3.21
CA GLN A 176 0.21 -7.28 2.45
C GLN A 176 1.06 -7.95 1.36
N VAL A 177 1.75 -9.05 1.67
CA VAL A 177 2.53 -9.82 0.69
C VAL A 177 1.63 -10.35 -0.43
N GLU A 178 0.51 -10.95 -0.08
CA GLU A 178 -0.41 -11.51 -1.06
C GLU A 178 -1.07 -10.42 -1.92
N PHE A 179 -1.42 -9.28 -1.31
CA PHE A 179 -1.93 -8.12 -2.01
C PHE A 179 -0.91 -7.57 -3.02
N LEU A 180 0.36 -7.42 -2.62
CA LEU A 180 1.44 -7.02 -3.52
C LEU A 180 1.64 -8.00 -4.68
N ARG A 181 1.55 -9.31 -4.41
CA ARG A 181 1.62 -10.34 -5.45
C ARG A 181 0.52 -10.14 -6.50
N LEU A 182 -0.72 -9.98 -6.05
CA LEU A 182 -1.88 -9.76 -6.92
C LEU A 182 -1.78 -8.43 -7.68
N GLN A 183 -1.32 -7.37 -7.01
CA GLN A 183 -1.13 -6.08 -7.64
C GLN A 183 -0.09 -6.13 -8.76
N ARG A 184 1.00 -6.88 -8.59
CA ARG A 184 2.02 -7.09 -9.64
C ARG A 184 1.49 -7.86 -10.84
N GLU A 185 0.60 -8.83 -10.61
CA GLU A 185 0.01 -9.67 -11.67
C GLU A 185 -1.07 -8.93 -12.45
N ILE A 186 -1.97 -8.21 -11.77
CA ILE A 186 -3.19 -7.67 -12.38
C ILE A 186 -3.06 -6.18 -12.72
N ARG A 187 -2.15 -5.46 -12.04
CA ARG A 187 -1.92 -4.00 -12.16
C ARG A 187 -3.22 -3.20 -12.14
N LYS A 188 -3.98 -3.33 -11.04
CA LYS A 188 -5.17 -2.50 -10.80
C LYS A 188 -4.73 -1.08 -10.41
N THR A 189 -5.58 -0.08 -10.64
CA THR A 189 -5.30 1.28 -10.12
C THR A 189 -5.75 1.33 -8.67
N VAL A 190 -4.85 1.62 -7.74
CA VAL A 190 -5.14 1.56 -6.29
C VAL A 190 -4.86 2.89 -5.62
N VAL A 191 -5.83 3.38 -4.84
CA VAL A 191 -5.63 4.44 -3.85
C VAL A 191 -5.71 3.82 -2.46
N PHE A 192 -4.61 3.84 -1.75
CA PHE A 192 -4.44 3.18 -0.46
C PHE A 192 -4.24 4.22 0.65
N VAL A 193 -5.21 4.36 1.55
CA VAL A 193 -5.12 5.26 2.70
C VAL A 193 -4.62 4.49 3.91
N THR A 194 -3.59 5.03 4.55
CA THR A 194 -3.09 4.54 5.84
C THR A 194 -2.57 5.69 6.70
N HIS A 195 -2.49 5.44 8.00
CA HIS A 195 -1.76 6.29 8.95
C HIS A 195 -0.34 5.76 9.22
N ASP A 196 0.00 4.56 8.75
CA ASP A 196 1.29 3.91 8.96
C ASP A 196 2.21 4.17 7.75
N LEU A 197 3.28 4.93 7.98
CA LEU A 197 4.27 5.22 6.94
C LEU A 197 5.02 3.96 6.49
N ALA A 198 5.30 3.01 7.39
CA ALA A 198 6.00 1.78 7.02
C ALA A 198 5.18 0.96 6.02
N GLU A 199 3.86 0.97 6.18
CA GLU A 199 2.93 0.36 5.23
C GLU A 199 2.95 1.07 3.87
N ALA A 200 2.88 2.40 3.86
CA ALA A 200 2.95 3.17 2.63
C ALA A 200 4.28 2.99 1.88
N VAL A 201 5.40 2.92 2.61
CA VAL A 201 6.74 2.69 2.06
C VAL A 201 6.88 1.29 1.48
N ARG A 202 6.25 0.29 2.11
CA ARG A 202 6.28 -1.10 1.64
C ARG A 202 5.38 -1.33 0.44
N LEU A 203 4.20 -0.71 0.41
CA LEU A 203 3.16 -1.00 -0.57
C LEU A 203 3.16 -0.05 -1.77
N GLY A 204 3.46 1.23 -1.54
CA GLY A 204 3.26 2.33 -2.49
C GLY A 204 4.30 2.36 -3.62
N ASP A 205 3.81 2.53 -4.85
CA ASP A 205 4.65 3.01 -5.95
C ASP A 205 4.98 4.50 -5.71
N ARG A 206 3.97 5.27 -5.25
CA ARG A 206 4.08 6.67 -4.86
C ARG A 206 3.30 6.94 -3.58
N VAL A 207 3.76 7.93 -2.83
CA VAL A 207 3.22 8.36 -1.54
C VAL A 207 2.86 9.84 -1.62
N ALA A 208 1.59 10.14 -1.37
CA ALA A 208 1.07 11.48 -1.18
C ALA A 208 0.98 11.75 0.33
N VAL A 209 1.81 12.68 0.82
CA VAL A 209 1.77 13.13 2.21
C VAL A 209 0.77 14.29 2.30
N LEU A 210 -0.31 14.09 3.06
CA LEU A 210 -1.36 15.08 3.27
C LEU A 210 -1.21 15.78 4.62
N GLY A 211 -1.15 17.11 4.56
CA GLY A 211 -1.17 18.00 5.71
C GLY A 211 -2.59 18.35 6.17
N GLN A 212 -2.68 19.26 7.15
CA GLN A 212 -3.97 19.74 7.66
C GLN A 212 -4.84 20.36 6.55
N GLY A 213 -6.15 20.09 6.60
CA GLY A 213 -7.10 20.55 5.60
C GLY A 213 -6.93 19.91 4.21
N GLY A 214 -6.36 18.71 4.13
CA GLY A 214 -6.24 17.92 2.90
C GLY A 214 -5.28 18.51 1.87
N ARG A 215 -4.29 19.28 2.33
CA ARG A 215 -3.26 19.87 1.47
C ARG A 215 -2.21 18.83 1.11
N LEU A 216 -1.77 18.84 -0.14
CA LEU A 216 -0.65 18.00 -0.58
C LEU A 216 0.67 18.65 -0.16
N GLU A 217 1.41 18.00 0.73
CA GLU A 217 2.69 18.48 1.23
C GLU A 217 3.85 17.93 0.39
N GLN A 218 3.75 16.68 -0.05
CA GLN A 218 4.70 16.05 -0.97
C GLN A 218 4.02 14.89 -1.69
N LEU A 219 4.39 14.65 -2.95
CA LEU A 219 3.96 13.51 -3.74
C LEU A 219 5.13 12.94 -4.53
N ASP A 220 5.68 11.83 -4.05
CA ASP A 220 6.86 11.22 -4.67
C ASP A 220 6.92 9.71 -4.38
N THR A 221 7.94 9.03 -4.89
CA THR A 221 8.31 7.67 -4.51
C THR A 221 8.61 7.59 -3.01
N PRO A 222 8.42 6.41 -2.38
CA PRO A 222 8.83 6.20 -0.99
C PRO A 222 10.28 6.58 -0.71
N ALA A 223 11.19 6.31 -1.65
CA ALA A 223 12.59 6.64 -1.55
C ALA A 223 12.81 8.15 -1.36
N GLN A 224 12.20 8.96 -2.23
CA GLN A 224 12.31 10.41 -2.22
C GLN A 224 11.64 11.05 -1.01
N VAL A 225 10.44 10.59 -0.61
CA VAL A 225 9.77 11.11 0.60
C VAL A 225 10.63 10.89 1.87
N LEU A 226 11.38 9.78 1.93
CA LEU A 226 12.27 9.47 3.05
C LEU A 226 13.66 10.13 2.93
N GLY A 227 14.16 10.35 1.70
CA GLY A 227 15.49 10.88 1.44
C GLY A 227 15.55 12.41 1.40
N ALA A 228 14.57 13.01 0.74
CA ALA A 228 14.43 14.44 0.49
C ALA A 228 13.01 14.91 0.87
N PRO A 229 12.68 15.01 2.18
CA PRO A 229 11.40 15.54 2.61
C PRO A 229 11.26 17.02 2.19
N ALA A 230 10.18 17.36 1.50
CA ALA A 230 9.98 18.68 0.88
C ALA A 230 9.65 19.80 1.89
N SER A 231 9.27 19.46 3.12
CA SER A 231 8.97 20.44 4.16
C SER A 231 9.32 19.91 5.56
N PRO A 232 9.48 20.80 6.56
CA PRO A 232 9.66 20.38 7.95
C PRO A 232 8.54 19.46 8.45
N PHE A 233 7.31 19.70 8.01
CA PHE A 233 6.17 18.83 8.32
C PHE A 233 6.38 17.41 7.78
N VAL A 234 6.84 17.25 6.53
CA VAL A 234 7.11 15.91 5.98
C VAL A 234 8.30 15.26 6.69
N ALA A 235 9.34 16.03 7.02
CA ALA A 235 10.47 15.54 7.79
C ALA A 235 10.06 15.03 9.19
N ASP A 236 9.18 15.76 9.88
CA ASP A 236 8.66 15.38 11.20
C ASP A 236 7.69 14.20 11.11
N PHE A 237 6.80 14.19 10.11
CA PHE A 237 5.84 13.11 9.89
C PHE A 237 6.54 11.78 9.58
N THR A 238 7.63 11.82 8.83
CA THR A 238 8.45 10.63 8.52
C THR A 238 9.27 10.13 9.71
N GLY A 239 9.49 11.00 10.71
CA GLY A 239 9.96 10.63 12.04
C GLY A 239 11.44 10.19 12.10
N ALA A 240 11.87 9.84 13.31
CA ALA A 240 13.25 9.41 13.59
C ALA A 240 13.62 8.09 12.90
N ASP A 241 12.63 7.21 12.70
CA ASP A 241 12.82 5.91 12.04
C ASP A 241 12.91 6.00 10.52
N ARG A 242 12.83 7.22 9.94
CA ARG A 242 12.93 7.47 8.50
C ARG A 242 14.15 6.81 7.87
N MET A 243 15.29 6.82 8.56
CA MET A 243 16.52 6.19 8.07
C MET A 243 16.40 4.65 8.05
N LEU A 244 15.74 4.05 9.05
CA LEU A 244 15.46 2.61 9.08
C LEU A 244 14.47 2.22 7.97
N LEU A 245 13.46 3.06 7.73
CA LEU A 245 12.54 2.88 6.61
C LEU A 245 13.26 3.05 5.27
N ARG A 246 14.20 4.00 5.14
CA ARG A 246 14.98 4.21 3.91
C ARG A 246 15.79 2.97 3.52
N LEU A 247 16.30 2.22 4.50
CA LEU A 247 16.96 0.93 4.25
C LEU A 247 16.03 -0.09 3.58
N SER A 248 14.72 -0.03 3.85
CA SER A 248 13.72 -0.95 3.24
C SER A 248 13.49 -0.67 1.76
N VAL A 249 13.81 0.53 1.28
CA VAL A 249 13.61 0.98 -0.11
C VAL A 249 14.92 1.38 -0.80
N THR A 250 16.05 0.99 -0.24
CA THR A 250 17.36 1.17 -0.86
C THR A 250 17.88 -0.21 -1.29
N PRO A 251 17.96 -0.49 -2.60
CA PRO A 251 18.48 -1.75 -3.09
C PRO A 251 20.00 -1.80 -2.93
N LEU A 252 20.50 -2.95 -2.50
CA LEU A 252 21.92 -3.27 -2.43
C LEU A 252 22.51 -3.41 -3.84
N ARG A 253 23.59 -2.70 -4.12
CA ARG A 253 24.28 -2.70 -5.42
C ARG A 253 25.68 -3.28 -5.30
N ARG A 254 26.23 -3.76 -6.41
CA ARG A 254 27.61 -4.27 -6.45
C ARG A 254 28.64 -3.22 -6.05
N ALA A 255 28.40 -1.95 -6.38
CA ALA A 255 29.26 -0.82 -5.96
C ALA A 255 29.24 -0.54 -4.45
N ASP A 256 28.34 -1.19 -3.70
CA ASP A 256 28.26 -1.08 -2.25
C ASP A 256 29.10 -2.14 -1.52
N LEU A 257 29.75 -3.04 -2.26
CA LEU A 257 30.47 -4.17 -1.71
C LEU A 257 31.96 -3.88 -1.59
N THR A 258 32.60 -4.53 -0.63
CA THR A 258 34.05 -4.64 -0.61
C THR A 258 34.45 -5.88 -1.40
N ASP A 259 35.41 -5.72 -2.31
CA ASP A 259 36.06 -6.87 -2.95
C ASP A 259 36.76 -7.71 -1.88
N PRO A 260 36.70 -9.05 -1.99
CA PRO A 260 37.47 -9.91 -1.12
C PRO A 260 38.97 -9.74 -1.30
N ALA A 261 39.69 -9.89 -0.19
CA ALA A 261 41.13 -10.15 -0.25
C ALA A 261 41.43 -11.62 -0.62
N ASP A 262 40.59 -12.58 -0.19
CA ASP A 262 40.74 -14.02 -0.48
C ASP A 262 39.36 -14.73 -0.57
N PRO A 263 39.07 -15.46 -1.68
CA PRO A 263 37.86 -16.25 -1.81
C PRO A 263 37.64 -17.36 -0.76
N ALA A 264 38.69 -17.82 -0.10
CA ALA A 264 38.60 -18.86 0.93
C ALA A 264 38.06 -18.34 2.27
N GLU A 265 38.09 -17.03 2.52
CA GLU A 265 37.56 -16.40 3.75
C GLU A 265 36.05 -16.53 3.89
N TRP A 266 35.33 -16.84 2.80
CA TRP A 266 33.86 -16.90 2.79
C TRP A 266 33.28 -18.29 3.04
N ALA A 267 34.11 -19.33 3.13
CA ALA A 267 33.65 -20.73 3.20
C ALA A 267 32.80 -21.08 4.44
N ASN A 268 32.52 -20.12 5.33
CA ASN A 268 31.73 -20.29 6.54
C ASN A 268 30.52 -19.35 6.70
N ALA A 269 30.14 -18.57 5.69
CA ALA A 269 28.97 -17.70 5.80
C ALA A 269 27.66 -18.50 5.70
N LEU A 270 27.08 -18.85 6.84
CA LEU A 270 25.83 -19.62 6.97
C LEU A 270 24.58 -18.90 6.40
N ALA A 271 24.67 -17.60 6.07
CA ALA A 271 23.60 -16.83 5.44
C ALA A 271 24.17 -15.69 4.58
N GLY A 272 23.59 -15.47 3.39
CA GLY A 272 23.96 -14.39 2.46
C GLY A 272 22.73 -13.78 1.79
N VAL A 273 22.89 -12.60 1.19
CA VAL A 273 21.82 -11.88 0.49
C VAL A 273 22.14 -11.73 -1.00
N GLU A 274 21.11 -11.60 -1.84
CA GLU A 274 21.30 -11.35 -3.27
C GLU A 274 21.47 -9.85 -3.56
N VAL A 275 22.21 -9.53 -4.62
CA VAL A 275 22.23 -8.18 -5.21
C VAL A 275 20.79 -7.78 -5.55
N GLY A 276 20.40 -6.55 -5.20
CA GLY A 276 19.04 -6.04 -5.33
C GLY A 276 18.16 -6.27 -4.10
N ALA A 277 18.57 -7.10 -3.14
CA ALA A 277 17.94 -7.14 -1.81
C ALA A 277 17.98 -5.75 -1.15
N SER A 278 17.07 -5.48 -0.22
CA SER A 278 17.08 -4.19 0.49
C SER A 278 18.25 -4.11 1.47
N LEU A 279 18.78 -2.91 1.71
CA LEU A 279 19.79 -2.71 2.76
C LEU A 279 19.26 -3.12 4.15
N ARG A 280 17.95 -3.09 4.36
CA ARG A 280 17.32 -3.59 5.60
C ARG A 280 17.46 -5.10 5.75
N GLU A 281 17.20 -5.87 4.69
CA GLU A 281 17.40 -7.33 4.70
C GLU A 281 18.86 -7.66 4.96
N ALA A 282 19.79 -6.96 4.29
CA ALA A 282 21.20 -7.13 4.51
C ALA A 282 21.62 -6.81 5.95
N LEU A 283 21.11 -5.72 6.54
CA LEU A 283 21.35 -5.38 7.95
C LEU A 283 20.77 -6.44 8.89
N ALA A 284 19.57 -6.96 8.61
CA ALA A 284 18.95 -7.99 9.44
C ALA A 284 19.77 -9.29 9.46
N VAL A 285 20.27 -9.73 8.30
CA VAL A 285 21.20 -10.86 8.22
C VAL A 285 22.47 -10.54 9.00
N MET A 286 23.05 -9.36 8.81
CA MET A 286 24.27 -8.92 9.50
C MET A 286 24.14 -8.96 11.02
N LEU A 287 22.99 -8.56 11.57
CA LEU A 287 22.72 -8.56 13.01
C LEU A 287 22.41 -9.97 13.55
N ALA A 288 21.87 -10.85 12.71
CA ALA A 288 21.61 -12.24 13.08
C ALA A 288 22.91 -13.09 13.06
N THR A 289 23.86 -12.73 12.20
CA THR A 289 25.18 -13.37 12.11
C THR A 289 26.17 -12.71 13.06
N GLY A 290 26.88 -13.49 13.89
CA GLY A 290 27.84 -12.96 14.86
C GLY A 290 29.08 -12.28 14.25
N ASP A 291 29.29 -12.42 12.95
CA ASP A 291 30.51 -12.00 12.25
C ASP A 291 30.49 -10.53 11.81
N GLY A 292 29.35 -9.85 11.94
CA GLY A 292 29.20 -8.43 11.59
C GLY A 292 29.46 -8.12 10.11
N ARG A 293 29.35 -9.13 9.24
CA ARG A 293 29.54 -9.04 7.78
C ARG A 293 28.53 -9.96 7.09
N VAL A 294 28.16 -9.63 5.86
CA VAL A 294 27.21 -10.44 5.08
C VAL A 294 27.78 -10.73 3.69
N GLU A 295 27.78 -12.00 3.31
CA GLU A 295 28.11 -12.40 1.95
C GLU A 295 27.00 -11.95 0.99
N VAL A 296 27.40 -11.33 -0.12
CA VAL A 296 26.48 -10.87 -1.15
C VAL A 296 26.69 -11.69 -2.41
N ARG A 297 25.59 -12.23 -2.93
CA ARG A 297 25.56 -13.11 -4.10
C ARG A 297 24.88 -12.43 -5.28
N GLU A 298 25.30 -12.80 -6.48
CA GLU A 298 24.61 -12.47 -7.71
C GLU A 298 24.32 -13.79 -8.42
N ARG A 299 23.03 -14.18 -8.48
CA ARG A 299 22.58 -15.45 -9.06
C ARG A 299 23.28 -16.64 -8.41
N GLY A 300 23.38 -16.62 -7.07
CA GLY A 300 24.03 -17.66 -6.28
C GLY A 300 25.57 -17.64 -6.30
N THR A 301 26.20 -16.75 -7.07
CA THR A 301 27.67 -16.62 -7.09
C THR A 301 28.10 -15.52 -6.11
N PRO A 302 29.02 -15.76 -5.16
CA PRO A 302 29.56 -14.70 -4.30
C PRO A 302 30.21 -13.59 -5.14
N VAL A 303 29.82 -12.34 -4.90
CA VAL A 303 30.33 -11.16 -5.62
C VAL A 303 30.98 -10.11 -4.72
N GLY A 304 30.89 -10.29 -3.39
CA GLY A 304 31.54 -9.41 -2.42
C GLY A 304 30.93 -9.53 -1.04
N VAL A 305 31.39 -8.67 -0.13
CA VAL A 305 30.92 -8.63 1.26
C VAL A 305 30.39 -7.24 1.61
N LEU A 306 29.27 -7.22 2.32
CA LEU A 306 28.74 -6.01 2.94
C LEU A 306 29.20 -5.93 4.41
N THR A 307 29.69 -4.77 4.81
CA THR A 307 30.11 -4.46 6.18
C THR A 307 29.29 -3.29 6.74
N PRO A 308 29.33 -2.99 8.04
CA PRO A 308 28.63 -1.83 8.60
C PRO A 308 29.06 -0.51 7.95
N SER A 309 30.35 -0.37 7.62
CA SER A 309 30.87 0.84 6.96
C SER A 309 30.40 0.97 5.53
N THR A 310 30.40 -0.12 4.75
CA THR A 310 29.94 -0.06 3.35
C THR A 310 28.42 0.04 3.24
N LEU A 311 27.67 -0.54 4.17
CA LEU A 311 26.23 -0.33 4.32
C LEU A 311 25.91 1.14 4.61
N HIS A 312 26.63 1.76 5.56
CA HIS A 312 26.46 3.18 5.87
C HIS A 312 26.79 4.08 4.67
N ALA A 313 27.88 3.78 3.96
CA ALA A 313 28.26 4.50 2.75
C ALA A 313 27.21 4.36 1.64
N ALA A 314 26.63 3.17 1.46
CA ALA A 314 25.56 2.92 0.50
C ALA A 314 24.32 3.76 0.80
N LEU A 315 23.89 3.79 2.07
CA LEU A 315 22.78 4.64 2.51
C LEU A 315 23.07 6.13 2.25
N ARG A 316 24.28 6.61 2.57
CA ARG A 316 24.66 8.01 2.33
C ARG A 316 24.69 8.38 0.85
N ARG A 317 25.20 7.51 -0.02
CA ARG A 317 25.16 7.71 -1.47
C ARG A 317 23.74 7.79 -2.00
N SER A 318 22.87 6.90 -1.52
CA SER A 318 21.44 6.90 -1.88
C SER A 318 20.76 8.23 -1.52
N LEU A 319 21.02 8.74 -0.32
CA LEU A 319 20.47 10.03 0.13
C LEU A 319 21.01 11.23 -0.66
N ALA A 320 22.29 11.22 -1.03
CA ALA A 320 22.88 12.30 -1.84
C ALA A 320 22.25 12.34 -3.25
N ALA A 321 22.04 11.18 -3.86
CA ALA A 321 21.40 11.09 -5.17
C ALA A 321 19.93 11.59 -5.15
N ASP A 322 19.24 11.46 -4.03
CA ASP A 322 17.87 12.00 -3.90
C ASP A 322 17.86 13.53 -3.88
N GLN A 323 18.82 14.15 -3.16
CA GLN A 323 18.95 15.62 -3.08
C GLN A 323 19.32 16.28 -4.41
N GLU A 324 19.98 15.56 -5.30
CA GLU A 324 20.32 16.03 -6.65
C GLU A 324 19.16 15.90 -7.64
N ASN A 325 18.16 15.05 -7.35
CA ASN A 325 17.03 14.74 -8.23
C ASN A 325 15.69 15.35 -7.79
N GLY A 326 15.62 15.99 -6.60
CA GLY A 326 14.44 16.67 -6.07
C GLY A 326 14.44 18.17 -6.31
#